data_AF-A0A966NFW2-F1
#
_entry.id   AF-A0A966NFW2-F1
#
_cell.length_a   1.000
_cell.length_b   1.000
_cell.length_c   1.000
_cell.angle_alpha   90.00
_cell.angle_beta   90.00
_cell.angle_gamma   90.00
#
_symmetry.space_group_name_H-M   'P 1'
#
loop_
_entity.id
_entity.type
_entity.pdbx_description
1 polymer ?
#
loop_
_entity_poly.entity_id
_entity_poly.type
_entity_poly.pdbx_seq_one_letter_code
_entity_poly.pdbx_strand_id
1 'polypeptide(L)'
;MVNPLINYGQVKHSRLRPVSNRFSYGVFTLKIPMRERNRNPNLLKQFGVGDNRWAFYSFYDHDHGQGTENSLEWAESIFTQEGISIPEGEIWL
;
A
#
# COMPACT_ATOMS: atom_id res chain seq x y z
N MET A 1 4.24 -15.32 10.63
CA MET A 1 4.86 -14.06 10.20
C MET A 1 4.35 -13.75 8.81
N VAL A 2 3.73 -12.59 8.62
CA VAL A 2 3.13 -12.19 7.34
C VAL A 2 4.14 -11.32 6.60
N ASN A 3 4.41 -11.62 5.33
CA ASN A 3 5.41 -10.90 4.55
C ASN A 3 4.73 -9.89 3.60
N PRO A 4 5.42 -8.79 3.24
CA PRO A 4 5.02 -7.94 2.12
C PRO A 4 4.91 -8.75 0.83
N LEU A 5 3.96 -8.38 -0.02
CA LEU A 5 3.70 -9.05 -1.29
C LEU A 5 3.81 -8.07 -2.46
N ILE A 6 4.06 -8.61 -3.65
CA ILE A 6 3.97 -7.85 -4.91
C ILE A 6 2.73 -8.35 -5.65
N ASN A 7 1.78 -7.46 -5.93
CA ASN A 7 0.67 -7.76 -6.82
C ASN A 7 1.03 -7.31 -8.23
N TYR A 8 0.80 -8.18 -9.21
CA TYR A 8 0.98 -7.84 -10.62
C TYR A 8 -0.37 -7.58 -11.26
N GLY A 9 -0.41 -6.63 -12.19
CA GLY A 9 -1.62 -6.26 -12.92
C GLY A 9 -1.30 -5.73 -14.31
N GLN A 10 -2.36 -5.42 -15.05
CA GLN A 10 -2.24 -4.79 -16.36
C GLN A 10 -3.20 -3.61 -16.44
N VAL A 11 -2.68 -2.45 -16.80
CA VAL A 11 -3.49 -1.30 -17.14
C VAL A 11 -3.80 -1.35 -18.63
N LYS A 12 -5.07 -1.19 -18.98
CA LYS A 12 -5.55 -1.17 -20.36
C LYS A 12 -6.20 0.18 -20.63
N HIS A 13 -5.69 0.90 -21.63
CA HIS A 13 -6.30 2.14 -22.10
C HIS A 13 -6.94 1.89 -23.46
N SER A 14 -8.11 2.46 -23.67
CA SER A 14 -8.81 2.41 -24.95
C SER A 14 -9.51 3.74 -25.20
N ARG A 15 -8.96 4.49 -26.15
CA ARG A 15 -9.56 5.72 -26.67
C ARG A 15 -10.24 5.40 -28.00
N LEU A 16 -11.50 5.76 -28.17
CA LEU A 16 -12.28 5.46 -29.38
C LEU A 16 -12.36 6.63 -30.37
N ARG A 17 -12.13 7.86 -29.93
CA ARG A 17 -12.21 9.08 -30.77
C ARG A 17 -11.14 10.12 -30.38
N PRO A 18 -10.66 10.94 -31.34
CA PRO A 18 -11.07 10.98 -32.76
C PRO A 18 -10.52 9.82 -33.58
N VAL A 19 -9.45 9.17 -33.12
CA VAL A 19 -8.87 7.94 -33.71
C VAL A 19 -8.81 6.86 -32.63
N SER A 20 -9.11 5.62 -33.00
CA SER A 20 -9.00 4.47 -32.09
C SER A 20 -7.53 4.25 -31.72
N ASN A 21 -7.21 4.34 -30.43
CA ASN A 21 -5.91 3.99 -29.88
C ASN A 21 -6.11 3.11 -28.65
N ARG A 22 -5.45 1.95 -28.65
CA ARG A 22 -5.47 1.01 -27.53
C ARG A 22 -4.04 0.64 -27.19
N PHE A 23 -3.73 0.68 -25.91
CA PHE A 23 -2.44 0.21 -25.41
C PHE A 23 -2.63 -0.42 -24.03
N SER A 24 -1.74 -1.34 -23.68
CA SER A 24 -1.79 -2.05 -22.42
C SER A 24 -0.37 -2.29 -21.93
N TYR A 25 -0.16 -2.15 -20.63
CA TYR A 25 1.16 -2.32 -20.02
C TYR A 25 1.04 -2.97 -18.64
N GLY A 26 2.07 -3.71 -18.27
CA GLY A 26 2.18 -4.32 -16.96
C GLY A 26 2.42 -3.27 -15.89
N VAL A 27 1.80 -3.47 -14.74
CA VAL A 27 2.02 -2.68 -13.52
C VAL A 27 2.17 -3.63 -12.34
N PHE A 28 2.73 -3.13 -11.25
CA PHE A 28 2.71 -3.84 -9.99
C PHE A 28 2.41 -2.87 -8.84
N THR A 29 1.93 -3.43 -7.72
CA THR A 29 1.82 -2.72 -6.44
C THR A 29 2.50 -3.52 -5.34
N LEU A 30 3.05 -2.83 -4.36
CA LEU A 30 3.48 -3.45 -3.11
C LEU A 30 2.26 -3.54 -2.19
N LYS A 31 2.14 -4.65 -1.46
CA LYS A 31 1.11 -4.89 -0.46
C LYS A 31 1.80 -5.10 0.88
N ILE A 32 1.63 -4.17 1.80
CA ILE A 32 2.38 -4.12 3.05
C ILE A 32 1.47 -4.51 4.22
N PRO A 33 1.84 -5.54 5.00
CA PRO A 33 1.11 -5.91 6.21
C PRO A 33 1.44 -4.90 7.32
N MET A 34 0.51 -3.99 7.60
CA MET A 34 0.77 -2.81 8.41
C MET A 34 0.99 -3.12 9.89
N ARG A 35 0.25 -4.09 10.45
CA ARG A 35 0.42 -4.53 11.83
C ARG A 35 1.72 -5.30 12.02
N GLU A 36 2.07 -6.17 11.08
CA GLU A 36 3.38 -6.84 11.12
C GLU A 36 4.53 -5.84 10.95
N ARG A 37 4.41 -4.85 10.06
CA ARG A 37 5.38 -3.73 9.95
C ARG A 37 5.54 -3.01 11.29
N ASN A 38 4.43 -2.68 11.96
CA ASN A 38 4.46 -2.01 13.26
C ASN A 38 5.14 -2.86 14.35
N ARG A 39 4.92 -4.20 14.33
CA ARG A 39 5.58 -5.15 15.24
C ARG A 39 7.05 -5.38 14.92
N ASN A 40 7.43 -5.29 13.65
CA ASN A 40 8.79 -5.54 13.16
C ASN A 40 9.27 -4.36 12.28
N PRO A 41 9.93 -3.34 12.88
CA PRO A 41 10.44 -2.17 12.16
C PRO A 41 11.50 -2.48 11.08
N ASN A 42 12.04 -3.70 11.06
CA ASN A 42 13.00 -4.13 10.05
C ASN A 42 12.34 -4.91 8.89
N LEU A 43 11.03 -5.16 8.93
CA LEU A 43 10.32 -5.99 7.96
C LEU A 43 10.59 -5.54 6.52
N LEU A 44 10.30 -4.29 6.18
CA LEU A 44 10.46 -3.77 4.82
C LEU A 44 11.93 -3.77 4.37
N LYS A 45 12.86 -3.48 5.29
CA LYS A 45 14.30 -3.47 5.02
C LYS A 45 14.80 -4.84 4.57
N GLN A 46 14.26 -5.93 5.11
CA GLN A 46 14.62 -7.30 4.72
C GLN A 46 14.28 -7.60 3.25
N PHE A 47 13.30 -6.88 2.68
CA PHE A 47 12.88 -7.00 1.28
C PHE A 47 13.39 -5.86 0.40
N GLY A 48 14.34 -5.04 0.89
CA GLY A 48 14.92 -3.93 0.12
C GLY A 48 14.00 -2.72 -0.05
N VAL A 49 12.93 -2.63 0.73
CA VAL A 49 11.99 -1.48 0.73
C VAL A 49 12.39 -0.49 1.83
N GLY A 50 12.46 0.78 1.48
CA GLY A 50 12.66 1.87 2.44
C GLY A 50 11.42 2.04 3.31
N ASP A 51 11.63 2.15 4.62
CA ASP A 51 10.55 2.39 5.60
C ASP A 51 10.73 3.77 6.21
N ASN A 52 9.85 4.72 5.85
CA ASN A 52 9.93 6.16 6.14
C ASN A 52 11.30 6.77 5.83
N ARG A 53 11.95 6.24 4.79
CA ARG A 53 13.29 6.65 4.37
C ARG A 53 13.48 6.36 2.89
N TRP A 54 14.42 7.08 2.29
CA TRP A 54 14.70 6.95 0.87
C TRP A 54 15.33 5.58 0.53
N ALA A 55 14.85 4.97 -0.55
CA ALA A 55 15.34 3.78 -1.22
C ALA A 55 14.78 3.77 -2.66
N PHE A 56 15.14 2.76 -3.47
CA PHE A 56 14.60 2.65 -4.83
C PHE A 56 13.08 2.46 -4.85
N TYR A 57 12.56 1.70 -3.88
CA TYR A 57 11.15 1.68 -3.51
C TYR A 57 11.05 2.02 -2.02
N SER A 58 10.18 2.95 -1.67
CA SER A 58 9.95 3.37 -0.30
C SER A 58 8.47 3.39 0.02
N PHE A 59 8.15 3.03 1.25
CA PHE A 59 6.89 3.31 1.89
C PHE A 59 7.10 4.48 2.84
N TYR A 60 6.28 5.51 2.72
CA TYR A 60 6.24 6.61 3.66
C TYR A 60 4.83 6.79 4.19
N ASP A 61 4.66 6.86 5.51
CA ASP A 61 3.33 7.01 6.12
C ASP A 61 2.59 8.26 5.61
N HIS A 62 3.32 9.34 5.30
CA HIS A 62 2.73 10.59 4.79
C HIS A 62 2.12 10.50 3.37
N ASP A 63 2.40 9.43 2.61
CA ASP A 63 1.82 9.22 1.29
C ASP A 63 0.43 8.58 1.37
N HIS A 64 -0.02 8.23 2.59
CA HIS A 64 -1.25 7.49 2.83
C HIS A 64 -2.23 8.25 3.72
N GLY A 65 -3.52 8.02 3.48
CA GLY A 65 -4.59 8.53 4.33
C GLY A 65 -4.62 10.05 4.46
N GLN A 66 -4.49 10.54 5.69
CA GLN A 66 -4.45 11.96 6.02
C GLN A 66 -3.02 12.57 5.97
N GLY A 67 -2.03 11.80 5.52
CA GLY A 67 -0.64 12.27 5.40
C GLY A 67 0.05 12.49 6.75
N THR A 68 -0.37 11.78 7.79
CA THR A 68 0.24 11.81 9.12
C THR A 68 1.44 10.87 9.21
N GLU A 69 2.15 10.87 10.34
CA GLU A 69 3.33 10.04 10.56
C GLU A 69 3.01 8.54 10.77
N ASN A 70 1.72 8.17 10.86
CA ASN A 70 1.31 6.79 11.12
C ASN A 70 0.05 6.41 10.34
N SER A 71 0.26 5.76 9.20
CA SER A 71 -0.81 5.31 8.32
C SER A 71 -1.61 4.12 8.89
N LEU A 72 -1.02 3.30 9.78
CA LEU A 72 -1.75 2.23 10.46
C LEU A 72 -2.79 2.82 11.42
N GLU A 73 -2.38 3.79 12.23
CA GLU A 73 -3.28 4.49 13.16
C GLU A 73 -4.42 5.19 12.41
N TRP A 74 -4.11 5.84 11.29
CA TRP A 74 -5.14 6.41 10.42
C TRP A 74 -6.15 5.33 9.97
N ALA A 75 -5.68 4.19 9.46
CA ALA A 75 -6.57 3.12 8.99
C ALA A 75 -7.44 2.56 10.13
N GLU A 76 -6.88 2.37 11.33
CA GLU A 76 -7.61 1.90 12.52
C GLU A 76 -8.62 2.95 13.03
N SER A 77 -8.30 4.24 12.89
CA SER A 77 -9.20 5.34 13.28
C SER A 77 -10.49 5.36 12.46
N ILE A 78 -10.45 4.95 11.18
CA ILE A 78 -11.63 4.90 10.30
C ILE A 78 -12.68 3.94 10.88
N PHE A 79 -12.26 2.75 11.31
CA PHE A 79 -13.19 1.78 11.92
C PHE A 79 -13.87 2.37 13.16
N THR A 80 -13.10 3.04 14.01
CA THR A 80 -13.60 3.67 15.24
C THR A 80 -14.59 4.79 14.92
N GLN A 81 -14.29 5.63 13.92
CA GLN A 81 -15.17 6.73 13.48
C GLN A 81 -16.50 6.23 12.93
N GLU A 82 -16.49 5.12 12.20
CA GLU A 82 -17.69 4.49 11.65
C GLU A 82 -18.43 3.60 12.66
N GLY A 83 -17.95 3.50 13.90
CA GLY A 83 -18.55 2.65 14.94
C GLY A 83 -18.43 1.15 14.65
N ILE A 84 -17.46 0.75 13.82
CA ILE A 84 -17.21 -0.64 13.42
C ILE A 84 -16.09 -1.20 14.30
N SER A 85 -16.28 -2.42 14.83
CA SER A 85 -15.21 -3.12 15.52
C SER A 85 -14.06 -3.41 14.56
N ILE A 86 -12.85 -3.06 14.97
CA ILE A 86 -11.65 -3.33 14.19
C ILE A 86 -11.52 -4.84 13.99
N PRO A 87 -11.39 -5.34 12.74
CA PRO A 87 -11.30 -6.76 12.49
C PRO A 87 -10.02 -7.38 13.07
N GLU A 88 -10.16 -8.61 13.54
CA GLU A 88 -9.05 -9.49 13.82
C GLU A 88 -8.35 -9.86 12.51
N GLY A 89 -7.04 -9.67 12.46
CA GLY A 89 -6.25 -9.92 11.24
C GLY A 89 -5.34 -8.76 10.88
N GLU A 90 -4.86 -8.80 9.64
CA GLU A 90 -3.89 -7.85 9.10
C GLU A 90 -4.58 -6.73 8.31
N ILE A 91 -4.06 -5.50 8.45
CA ILE A 91 -4.45 -4.35 7.64
C ILE A 91 -3.39 -4.21 6.55
N TRP A 92 -3.82 -4.08 5.30
CA TRP A 92 -2.95 -4.01 4.15
C TRP A 92 -3.06 -2.67 3.45
N LEU A 93 -1.92 -2.03 3.20
CA LEU A 93 -1.79 -0.87 2.32
C LEU A 93 -0.94 -1.20 1.10
#